data_AF-A0A953RC15-F1
#
_entry.id   AF-A0A953RC15-F1
#
_cell.length_a   1.000
_cell.length_b   1.000
_cell.length_c   1.000
_cell.angle_alpha   90.00
_cell.angle_beta   90.00
_cell.angle_gamma   90.00
#
_symmetry.space_group_name_H-M   'P 1'
#
loop_
_entity.id
_entity.type
_entity.pdbx_description
1 polymer ?
#
loop_
_entity_poly.entity_id
_entity_poly.type
_entity_poly.pdbx_seq_one_letter_code
_entity_poly.pdbx_strand_id
1 'polypeptide(L)'
;MDLFLSTVDGARVCGALQKLAIHDFHGFALTGSLALETQLVGQGHGPAMRALNDMDLVVDSFGSIPGSLADTFLFRHIHPKAPEGKTLLQMIDPEAALRIDLFRARGATMARGRSVSLATFPIEVVSLEDLAARAARLVMDLERGEEVPLKHAKDFQRLAGAIDLDRVEIAWRDHRRSGDPATFQEASQRIRELVATRGELLVVPEYSQDVNAVCPKCEEAGPFRLASGVTIQSILGYC
;
A
#
# COMPACT_ATOMS: atom_id res chain seq x y z
N MET A 1 21.35 6.58 0.33
CA MET A 1 20.43 7.53 0.99
C MET A 1 19.28 7.68 0.03
N ASP A 2 18.08 7.27 0.42
CA ASP A 2 16.94 7.27 -0.49
C ASP A 2 16.56 8.73 -0.78
N LEU A 3 16.62 9.10 -2.06
CA LEU A 3 16.60 10.50 -2.51
C LEU A 3 15.25 11.21 -2.29
N PHE A 4 14.25 10.51 -1.74
CA PHE A 4 12.87 10.98 -1.62
C PHE A 4 12.33 10.95 -0.17
N LEU A 5 13.11 10.47 0.80
CA LEU A 5 12.76 10.51 2.23
C LEU A 5 13.62 11.53 2.98
N SER A 6 13.04 12.16 4.00
CA SER A 6 13.84 12.90 4.97
C SER A 6 14.74 11.94 5.77
N THR A 7 15.82 12.43 6.37
CA THR A 7 16.67 11.59 7.23
C THR A 7 15.88 10.92 8.36
N VAL A 8 14.91 11.65 8.92
CA VAL A 8 14.04 11.15 10.01
C VAL A 8 13.12 10.04 9.49
N ASP A 9 12.48 10.23 8.34
CA ASP A 9 11.59 9.22 7.77
C ASP A 9 12.35 7.99 7.28
N GLY A 10 13.54 8.18 6.72
CA GLY A 10 14.44 7.07 6.38
C GLY A 10 14.79 6.24 7.62
N ALA A 11 15.10 6.88 8.75
CA ALA A 11 15.36 6.18 10.00
C ALA A 11 14.13 5.42 10.53
N ARG A 12 12.92 6.00 10.42
CA ARG A 12 11.66 5.36 10.80
C ARG A 12 11.39 4.10 9.96
N VAL A 13 11.57 4.17 8.63
CA VAL A 13 11.44 3.02 7.73
C VAL A 13 12.49 1.96 8.08
N CYS A 14 13.76 2.33 8.23
CA CYS A 14 14.81 1.40 8.62
C CYS A 14 14.50 0.66 9.92
N GLY A 15 14.10 1.40 10.97
CA GLY A 15 13.77 0.83 12.26
C GLY A 15 12.61 -0.16 12.18
N ALA A 16 11.55 0.19 11.42
CA ALA A 16 10.43 -0.70 11.17
C ALA A 16 10.88 -1.98 10.44
N LEU A 17 11.66 -1.87 9.36
CA LEU A 17 12.15 -3.03 8.61
C LEU A 17 13.07 -3.93 9.45
N GLN A 18 13.92 -3.35 10.29
CA GLN A 18 14.76 -4.09 11.24
C GLN A 18 13.91 -4.89 12.24
N LYS A 19 12.83 -4.30 12.77
CA LYS A 19 11.89 -5.00 13.65
C LYS A 19 11.21 -6.16 12.94
N LEU A 20 10.75 -5.97 11.70
CA LEU A 20 10.17 -7.08 10.91
C LEU A 20 11.19 -8.21 10.73
N ALA A 21 12.46 -7.88 10.46
CA ALA A 21 13.53 -8.86 10.29
C ALA A 21 13.87 -9.62 11.59
N ILE A 22 13.81 -8.97 12.76
CA ILE A 22 14.00 -9.63 14.07
C ILE A 22 12.98 -10.75 14.29
N HIS A 23 11.77 -10.59 13.72
CA HIS A 23 10.71 -11.58 13.78
C HIS A 23 10.72 -12.57 12.60
N ASP A 24 11.84 -12.68 11.88
CA ASP A 24 12.02 -13.57 10.71
C ASP A 24 10.94 -13.37 9.63
N PHE A 25 10.43 -12.14 9.53
CA PHE A 25 9.38 -11.85 8.57
C PHE A 25 9.99 -11.46 7.22
N HIS A 26 9.99 -12.41 6.28
CA HIS A 26 10.58 -12.23 4.95
C HIS A 26 9.58 -12.43 3.79
N GLY A 27 8.39 -12.98 4.06
CA GLY A 27 7.36 -13.27 3.06
C GLY A 27 6.49 -12.08 2.67
N PHE A 28 7.07 -10.90 2.51
CA PHE A 28 6.34 -9.68 2.14
C PHE A 28 7.04 -8.90 1.02
N ALA A 29 6.28 -8.06 0.32
CA ALA A 29 6.83 -7.05 -0.58
C ALA A 29 6.26 -5.66 -0.28
N LEU A 30 7.07 -4.62 -0.44
CA LEU A 30 6.64 -3.23 -0.30
C LEU A 30 5.71 -2.84 -1.45
N THR A 31 4.64 -2.12 -1.14
CA THR A 31 3.71 -1.54 -2.11
C THR A 31 3.42 -0.08 -1.80
N GLY A 32 2.40 0.50 -2.45
CA GLY A 32 1.94 1.85 -2.17
C GLY A 32 2.93 2.93 -2.59
N SER A 33 2.88 4.06 -1.89
CA SER A 33 3.65 5.25 -2.30
C SER A 33 5.16 5.08 -2.13
N LEU A 34 5.59 4.40 -1.06
CA LEU A 34 7.01 4.13 -0.81
C LEU A 34 7.61 3.20 -1.88
N ALA A 35 6.89 2.15 -2.28
CA ALA A 35 7.29 1.28 -3.39
C ALA A 35 7.42 2.05 -4.70
N LEU A 36 6.42 2.89 -5.01
CA LEU A 36 6.38 3.69 -6.22
C LEU A 36 7.61 4.59 -6.32
N GLU A 37 7.90 5.39 -5.29
CA GLU A 37 9.06 6.29 -5.32
C GLU A 37 10.37 5.51 -5.42
N THR A 38 10.50 4.40 -4.68
CA THR A 38 11.69 3.54 -4.74
C THR A 38 11.96 3.06 -6.17
N GLN A 39 10.92 2.60 -6.87
CA GLN A 39 11.03 2.12 -8.24
C GLN A 39 11.33 3.26 -9.23
N LEU A 40 10.62 4.39 -9.15
CA LEU A 40 10.80 5.51 -10.07
C LEU A 40 12.20 6.13 -9.95
N VAL A 41 12.68 6.34 -8.72
CA VAL A 41 14.04 6.84 -8.46
C VAL A 41 15.08 5.82 -8.94
N GLY A 42 14.85 4.53 -8.71
CA GLY A 42 15.71 3.45 -9.24
C GLY A 42 15.81 3.44 -10.77
N GLN A 43 14.81 3.97 -11.48
CA GLN A 43 14.81 4.15 -12.93
C GLN A 43 15.37 5.51 -13.39
N GLY A 44 15.88 6.34 -12.47
CA GLY A 44 16.44 7.66 -12.79
C GLY A 44 15.41 8.78 -12.92
N HIS A 45 14.15 8.56 -12.53
CA HIS A 45 13.18 9.65 -12.42
C HIS A 45 13.49 10.53 -11.20
N GLY A 46 13.14 11.81 -11.29
CA GLY A 46 13.30 12.74 -10.18
C GLY A 46 12.46 12.30 -8.95
N PRO A 47 13.00 12.41 -7.74
CA PRO A 47 12.27 12.06 -6.53
C PRO A 47 11.09 13.01 -6.30
N ALA A 48 9.95 12.48 -5.85
CA ALA A 48 8.91 13.30 -5.25
C ALA A 48 8.99 13.20 -3.74
N MET A 49 9.52 14.24 -3.09
CA MET A 49 9.55 14.32 -1.62
C MET A 49 8.12 14.27 -1.08
N ARG A 50 7.86 13.31 -0.18
CA ARG A 50 6.57 13.14 0.50
C ARG A 50 6.82 12.83 1.98
N ALA A 51 5.91 13.31 2.83
CA ALA A 51 5.93 12.94 4.24
C ALA A 51 5.53 11.46 4.39
N LEU A 52 6.27 10.72 5.22
CA LEU A 52 5.95 9.33 5.54
C LEU A 52 4.85 9.26 6.60
N ASN A 53 3.67 8.84 6.18
CA ASN A 53 2.54 8.58 7.08
C ASN A 53 2.43 7.10 7.43
N ASP A 54 2.64 6.25 6.42
CA ASP A 54 2.43 4.81 6.46
C ASP A 54 3.44 4.08 5.59
N MET A 55 3.56 2.77 5.84
CA MET A 55 4.27 1.82 5.00
C MET A 55 3.30 0.72 4.57
N ASP A 56 3.11 0.54 3.27
CA ASP A 56 2.21 -0.49 2.74
C ASP A 56 3.01 -1.74 2.35
N LEU A 57 2.58 -2.91 2.83
CA LEU A 57 3.15 -4.21 2.50
C LEU A 57 2.09 -5.14 1.89
N VAL A 58 2.50 -6.04 1.01
CA VAL A 58 1.69 -7.17 0.54
C VAL A 58 2.27 -8.48 1.03
N VAL A 59 1.41 -9.43 1.36
CA VAL A 59 1.74 -10.80 1.76
C VAL A 59 0.82 -11.79 1.07
N ASP A 60 1.22 -13.04 0.93
CA ASP A 60 0.39 -14.06 0.29
C ASP A 60 -0.93 -14.32 1.04
N SER A 61 -0.85 -14.43 2.37
CA SER A 61 -2.03 -14.74 3.20
C SER A 61 -1.87 -14.27 4.64
N PHE A 62 -2.94 -14.34 5.44
CA PHE A 62 -2.85 -14.08 6.88
C PHE A 62 -1.91 -15.07 7.59
N GLY A 63 -1.89 -16.33 7.14
CA GLY A 63 -1.08 -17.39 7.76
C GLY A 63 0.42 -17.24 7.53
N SER A 64 0.87 -16.39 6.61
CA SER A 64 2.29 -16.11 6.39
C SER A 64 2.83 -15.00 7.29
N ILE A 65 2.01 -14.44 8.18
CA ILE A 65 2.39 -13.35 9.08
C ILE A 65 2.87 -13.97 10.41
N PRO A 66 4.13 -13.75 10.82
CA PRO A 66 4.65 -14.31 12.08
C PRO A 66 3.87 -13.82 13.29
N GLY A 67 3.43 -14.76 14.12
CA GLY A 67 2.68 -14.45 15.35
C GLY A 67 3.48 -13.60 16.35
N SER A 68 4.81 -13.72 16.34
CA SER A 68 5.73 -12.95 17.20
C SER A 68 5.71 -11.45 16.93
N LEU A 69 5.18 -10.99 15.78
CA LEU A 69 4.96 -9.56 15.55
C LEU A 69 4.03 -8.95 16.60
N ALA A 70 3.19 -9.75 17.26
CA ALA A 70 2.32 -9.31 18.34
C ALA A 70 3.08 -8.82 19.59
N ASP A 71 4.35 -9.19 19.74
CA ASP A 71 5.18 -8.77 20.87
C ASP A 71 5.74 -7.35 20.70
N THR A 72 5.74 -6.82 19.47
CA THR A 72 6.40 -5.56 19.11
C THR A 72 5.42 -4.50 18.59
N PHE A 73 4.37 -4.91 17.88
CA PHE A 73 3.45 -3.99 17.21
C PHE A 73 2.07 -3.97 17.86
N LEU A 74 1.39 -2.83 17.76
CA LEU A 74 -0.03 -2.69 18.11
C LEU A 74 -0.90 -2.90 16.87
N PHE A 75 -2.11 -3.44 16.99
CA PHE A 75 -2.97 -3.71 15.83
C PHE A 75 -4.26 -2.89 15.90
N ARG A 76 -4.51 -2.08 14.87
CA ARG A 76 -5.77 -1.33 14.75
C ARG A 76 -6.83 -2.12 13.97
N HIS A 77 -6.40 -2.88 12.98
CA HIS A 77 -7.27 -3.75 12.18
C HIS A 77 -6.69 -5.15 12.07
N ILE A 78 -7.55 -6.15 12.21
CA ILE A 78 -7.23 -7.56 12.03
C ILE A 78 -8.36 -8.22 11.23
N HIS A 79 -8.09 -8.59 9.99
CA HIS A 79 -9.06 -9.17 9.06
C HIS A 79 -8.52 -10.49 8.49
N PRO A 80 -8.54 -11.60 9.25
CA PRO A 80 -7.93 -12.87 8.83
C PRO A 80 -8.53 -13.44 7.55
N LYS A 81 -9.79 -13.07 7.28
CA LYS A 81 -10.61 -13.56 6.16
C LYS A 81 -10.70 -12.54 5.01
N ALA A 82 -9.86 -11.52 5.00
CA ALA A 82 -9.91 -10.51 3.93
C ALA A 82 -9.65 -11.15 2.55
N PRO A 83 -10.41 -10.75 1.52
CA PRO A 83 -10.16 -11.20 0.15
C PRO A 83 -8.92 -10.53 -0.42
N GLU A 84 -8.46 -10.99 -1.57
CA GLU A 84 -7.28 -10.47 -2.26
C GLU A 84 -7.34 -8.97 -2.54
N GLY A 85 -6.21 -8.30 -2.29
CA GLY A 85 -6.05 -6.85 -2.43
C GLY A 85 -6.78 -6.04 -1.36
N LYS A 86 -7.19 -6.65 -0.24
CA LYS A 86 -7.76 -5.98 0.93
C LYS A 86 -6.83 -6.13 2.14
N THR A 87 -6.96 -5.20 3.08
CA THR A 87 -6.16 -5.14 4.31
C THR A 87 -6.41 -6.37 5.17
N LEU A 88 -5.33 -7.05 5.53
CA LEU A 88 -5.26 -8.15 6.50
C LEU A 88 -4.96 -7.63 7.90
N LEU A 89 -3.94 -6.78 8.03
CA LEU A 89 -3.54 -6.16 9.29
C LEU A 89 -3.26 -4.67 9.07
N GLN A 90 -3.58 -3.86 10.08
CA GLN A 90 -3.00 -2.52 10.24
C GLN A 90 -2.19 -2.55 11.54
N MET A 91 -0.87 -2.55 11.42
CA MET A 91 0.07 -2.58 12.53
C MET A 91 0.59 -1.16 12.80
N ILE A 92 0.86 -0.85 14.06
CA ILE A 92 1.46 0.41 14.47
C ILE A 92 2.77 0.10 15.18
N ASP A 93 3.86 0.70 14.71
CA ASP A 93 5.11 0.79 15.44
C ASP A 93 5.00 1.95 16.44
N PRO A 94 4.90 1.67 17.76
CA PRO A 94 4.74 2.71 18.77
C PRO A 94 5.99 3.61 18.91
N GLU A 95 7.18 3.09 18.64
CA GLU A 95 8.43 3.85 18.80
C GLU A 95 8.70 4.74 17.59
N ALA A 96 8.45 4.22 16.38
CA ALA A 96 8.62 4.98 15.15
C ALA A 96 7.42 5.89 14.83
N ALA A 97 6.33 5.79 15.61
CA ALA A 97 5.04 6.40 15.34
C ALA A 97 4.62 6.17 13.87
N LEU A 98 4.68 4.93 13.41
CA LEU A 98 4.49 4.57 12.00
C LEU A 98 3.38 3.53 11.85
N ARG A 99 2.44 3.80 10.94
CA ARG A 99 1.45 2.81 10.49
C ARG A 99 2.06 1.90 9.43
N ILE A 100 1.79 0.61 9.54
CA ILE A 100 2.18 -0.40 8.55
C ILE A 100 0.93 -1.18 8.15
N ASP A 101 0.50 -1.02 6.90
CA ASP A 101 -0.68 -1.67 6.36
C ASP A 101 -0.28 -2.92 5.59
N LEU A 102 -0.79 -4.09 6.00
CA LEU A 102 -0.56 -5.36 5.33
C LEU A 102 -1.78 -5.73 4.50
N PHE A 103 -1.60 -5.88 3.21
CA PHE A 103 -2.63 -6.29 2.27
C PHE A 103 -2.40 -7.74 1.83
N ARG A 104 -3.51 -8.46 1.61
CA ARG A 104 -3.43 -9.75 0.91
C ARG A 104 -3.04 -9.50 -0.54
N ALA A 105 -2.06 -10.23 -1.04
CA ALA A 105 -1.65 -10.23 -2.44
C ALA A 105 -2.84 -10.54 -3.36
N ARG A 106 -2.77 -10.06 -4.59
CA ARG A 106 -3.77 -10.30 -5.63
C ARG A 106 -3.11 -10.94 -6.84
N GLY A 107 -3.69 -12.03 -7.34
CA GLY A 107 -3.11 -12.80 -8.44
C GLY A 107 -1.62 -13.12 -8.19
N ALA A 108 -0.77 -12.94 -9.19
CA ALA A 108 0.66 -13.23 -9.09
C ALA A 108 1.53 -12.03 -8.69
N THR A 109 1.00 -11.08 -7.90
CA THR A 109 1.72 -9.85 -7.48
C THR A 109 3.06 -10.18 -6.80
N MET A 110 3.08 -11.15 -5.87
CA MET A 110 4.29 -11.52 -5.12
C MET A 110 5.38 -12.13 -6.02
N ALA A 111 4.98 -12.91 -7.02
CA ALA A 111 5.91 -13.54 -7.96
C ALA A 111 6.55 -12.55 -8.96
N ARG A 112 5.97 -11.36 -9.12
CA ARG A 112 6.49 -10.29 -9.99
C ARG A 112 7.31 -9.25 -9.23
N GLY A 113 7.47 -9.41 -7.92
CA GLY A 113 8.29 -8.55 -7.08
C GLY A 113 9.73 -8.44 -7.59
N ARG A 114 10.40 -7.35 -7.22
CA ARG A 114 11.81 -7.13 -7.51
C ARG A 114 12.55 -6.77 -6.23
N SER A 115 13.66 -7.44 -6.00
CA SER A 115 14.58 -7.09 -4.94
C SER A 115 15.24 -5.74 -5.23
N VAL A 116 15.12 -4.81 -4.29
CA VAL A 116 15.81 -3.52 -4.32
C VAL A 116 16.40 -3.24 -2.94
N SER A 117 17.32 -2.27 -2.87
CA SER A 117 17.82 -1.78 -1.60
C SER A 117 17.10 -0.50 -1.21
N LEU A 118 16.38 -0.51 -0.09
CA LEU A 118 15.78 0.67 0.51
C LEU A 118 16.55 0.98 1.80
N ALA A 119 17.18 2.15 1.86
CA ALA A 119 18.01 2.57 2.99
C ALA A 119 19.01 1.48 3.45
N THR A 120 19.69 0.85 2.48
CA THR A 120 20.62 -0.29 2.61
C THR A 120 20.00 -1.64 3.01
N PHE A 121 18.70 -1.70 3.27
CA PHE A 121 17.98 -2.93 3.56
C PHE A 121 17.50 -3.59 2.25
N PRO A 122 17.84 -4.87 1.99
CA PRO A 122 17.29 -5.59 0.84
C PRO A 122 15.81 -5.90 1.09
N ILE A 123 14.95 -5.49 0.17
CA ILE A 123 13.51 -5.64 0.29
C ILE A 123 12.90 -5.98 -1.07
N GLU A 124 11.94 -6.90 -1.08
CA GLU A 124 11.11 -7.12 -2.26
C GLU A 124 10.13 -5.97 -2.43
N VAL A 125 10.04 -5.44 -3.64
CA VAL A 125 9.11 -4.34 -3.97
C VAL A 125 8.21 -4.80 -5.10
N VAL A 126 6.91 -4.51 -4.97
CA VAL A 126 5.92 -4.80 -6.00
C VAL A 126 6.33 -4.13 -7.32
N SER A 127 6.14 -4.86 -8.42
CA SER A 127 6.50 -4.38 -9.76
C SER A 127 5.80 -3.06 -10.11
N LEU A 128 6.45 -2.21 -10.90
CA LEU A 128 5.82 -0.99 -11.41
C LEU A 128 4.52 -1.29 -12.17
N GLU A 129 4.48 -2.43 -12.87
CA GLU A 129 3.33 -2.88 -13.61
C GLU A 129 2.14 -3.21 -12.68
N ASP A 130 2.38 -3.88 -11.57
CA ASP A 130 1.36 -4.15 -10.55
C ASP A 130 0.91 -2.87 -9.83
N LEU A 131 1.83 -1.95 -9.53
CA LEU A 131 1.50 -0.65 -8.96
C LEU A 131 0.60 0.15 -9.92
N ALA A 132 0.91 0.15 -11.22
CA ALA A 132 0.13 0.85 -12.25
C ALA A 132 -1.24 0.22 -12.45
N ALA A 133 -1.31 -1.10 -12.57
CA ALA A 133 -2.56 -1.86 -12.68
C ALA A 133 -3.46 -1.62 -11.46
N ARG A 134 -2.89 -1.60 -10.25
CA ARG A 134 -3.63 -1.31 -9.03
C ARG A 134 -4.13 0.13 -8.97
N ALA A 135 -3.28 1.10 -9.31
CA ALA A 135 -3.68 2.51 -9.35
C ALA A 135 -4.80 2.73 -10.38
N ALA A 136 -4.66 2.18 -11.58
CA ALA A 136 -5.68 2.24 -12.63
C ALA A 136 -7.02 1.68 -12.15
N ARG A 137 -7.00 0.48 -11.57
CA ARG A 137 -8.17 -0.16 -10.95
C ARG A 137 -8.87 0.79 -9.98
N LEU A 138 -8.12 1.42 -9.06
CA LEU A 138 -8.69 2.30 -8.04
C LEU A 138 -9.33 3.54 -8.68
N VAL A 139 -8.68 4.12 -9.69
CA VAL A 139 -9.22 5.29 -10.39
C VAL A 139 -10.47 4.94 -11.22
N MET A 140 -10.61 3.70 -11.71
CA MET A 140 -11.83 3.24 -12.38
C MET A 140 -13.08 3.28 -11.47
N ASP A 141 -12.94 3.41 -10.14
CA ASP A 141 -14.10 3.62 -9.25
C ASP A 141 -14.84 4.95 -9.57
N LEU A 142 -14.16 5.93 -10.19
CA LEU A 142 -14.80 7.13 -10.73
C LEU A 142 -15.91 6.82 -11.74
N GLU A 143 -15.77 5.77 -12.56
CA GLU A 143 -16.78 5.39 -13.55
C GLU A 143 -18.12 5.00 -12.88
N ARG A 144 -18.04 4.51 -11.65
CA ARG A 144 -19.16 4.08 -10.83
C ARG A 144 -19.76 5.22 -10.00
N GLY A 145 -19.19 6.43 -10.11
CA GLY A 145 -19.61 7.59 -9.32
C GLY A 145 -19.12 7.53 -7.87
N GLU A 146 -18.10 6.70 -7.58
CA GLU A 146 -17.50 6.62 -6.26
C GLU A 146 -16.40 7.67 -6.09
N GLU A 147 -16.25 8.19 -4.87
CA GLU A 147 -15.13 9.05 -4.51
C GLU A 147 -13.82 8.26 -4.53
N VAL A 148 -12.78 8.87 -5.10
CA VAL A 148 -11.45 8.27 -5.21
C VAL A 148 -10.41 9.22 -4.59
N PRO A 149 -9.53 8.74 -3.71
CA PRO A 149 -8.41 9.53 -3.24
C PRO A 149 -7.57 10.08 -4.41
N LEU A 150 -7.41 11.41 -4.47
CA LEU A 150 -6.68 12.13 -5.51
C LEU A 150 -5.27 11.56 -5.73
N LYS A 151 -4.64 11.02 -4.68
CA LYS A 151 -3.32 10.38 -4.77
C LYS A 151 -3.29 9.26 -5.82
N HIS A 152 -4.35 8.46 -5.96
CA HIS A 152 -4.36 7.34 -6.91
C HIS A 152 -4.37 7.82 -8.37
N ALA A 153 -5.08 8.90 -8.68
CA ALA A 153 -5.04 9.51 -10.01
C ALA A 153 -3.66 10.08 -10.34
N LYS A 154 -3.01 10.75 -9.38
CA LYS A 154 -1.64 11.28 -9.54
C LYS A 154 -0.61 10.17 -9.71
N ASP A 155 -0.70 9.12 -8.90
CA ASP A 155 0.22 7.98 -8.97
C ASP A 155 0.04 7.22 -10.29
N PHE A 156 -1.21 7.01 -10.75
CA PHE A 156 -1.49 6.45 -12.07
C PHE A 156 -0.86 7.27 -13.20
N GLN A 157 -1.02 8.60 -13.19
CA GLN A 157 -0.44 9.47 -14.22
C GLN A 157 1.09 9.37 -14.29
N ARG A 158 1.76 9.26 -13.13
CA ARG A 158 3.21 9.10 -13.07
C ARG A 158 3.67 7.73 -13.56
N LEU A 159 2.94 6.68 -13.19
CA LEU A 159 3.27 5.31 -13.56
C LEU A 159 3.01 5.03 -15.05
N ALA A 160 1.94 5.58 -15.62
CA ALA A 160 1.57 5.34 -17.02
C ALA A 160 2.67 5.71 -18.04
N GLY A 161 3.58 6.62 -17.67
CA GLY A 161 4.73 6.99 -18.50
C GLY A 161 5.99 6.15 -18.31
N ALA A 162 6.04 5.28 -17.30
CA ALA A 162 7.25 4.57 -16.86
C ALA A 162 7.17 3.03 -17.00
N ILE A 163 6.00 2.49 -17.35
CA ILE A 163 5.74 1.06 -17.43
C ILE A 163 5.98 0.47 -18.83
N ASP A 164 6.29 -0.82 -18.85
CA ASP A 164 6.22 -1.66 -20.04
C ASP A 164 4.76 -2.09 -20.28
N LEU A 165 4.23 -1.76 -21.47
CA LEU A 165 2.84 -2.01 -21.81
C LEU A 165 2.51 -3.50 -21.92
N ASP A 166 3.41 -4.35 -22.41
CA ASP A 166 3.14 -5.79 -22.54
C ASP A 166 3.10 -6.45 -21.15
N ARG A 167 3.99 -6.00 -20.25
CA ARG A 167 4.05 -6.52 -18.88
C ARG A 167 2.88 -6.05 -18.03
N VAL A 168 2.42 -4.81 -18.18
CA VAL A 168 1.27 -4.31 -17.41
C VAL A 168 -0.03 -4.98 -17.80
N GLU A 169 -0.19 -5.44 -19.05
CA GLU A 169 -1.38 -6.20 -19.45
C GLU A 169 -1.53 -7.51 -18.67
N ILE A 170 -0.42 -8.15 -18.29
CA ILE A 170 -0.44 -9.34 -17.44
C ILE A 170 -0.91 -8.98 -16.03
N ALA A 171 -0.35 -7.93 -15.43
CA ALA A 171 -0.75 -7.46 -14.10
C ALA A 171 -2.21 -6.97 -14.10
N TRP A 172 -2.65 -6.30 -15.15
CA TRP A 172 -4.01 -5.78 -15.27
C TRP A 172 -5.08 -6.86 -15.19
N ARG A 173 -4.84 -8.04 -15.78
CA ARG A 173 -5.76 -9.18 -15.69
C ARG A 173 -6.00 -9.62 -14.25
N ASP A 174 -4.99 -9.52 -13.39
CA ASP A 174 -5.10 -9.85 -11.96
C ASP A 174 -5.88 -8.75 -11.21
N HIS A 175 -5.62 -7.47 -11.52
CA HIS A 175 -6.12 -6.33 -10.75
C HIS A 175 -7.55 -5.88 -11.11
N ARG A 176 -7.94 -5.99 -12.38
CA ARG A 176 -9.23 -5.48 -12.88
C ARG A 176 -10.44 -6.16 -12.22
N ARG A 177 -11.54 -5.43 -12.06
CA ARG A 177 -12.84 -6.00 -11.67
C ARG A 177 -13.55 -6.59 -12.89
N SER A 178 -14.55 -7.43 -12.61
CA SER A 178 -15.59 -7.72 -13.60
C SER A 178 -16.26 -6.41 -14.03
N GLY A 179 -16.26 -6.14 -15.33
CA GLY A 179 -16.81 -4.91 -15.93
C GLY A 179 -15.80 -3.78 -16.15
N ASP A 180 -14.58 -3.87 -15.62
CA ASP A 180 -13.49 -2.98 -16.06
C ASP A 180 -13.05 -3.35 -17.49
N PRO A 181 -12.42 -2.42 -18.25
CA PRO A 181 -11.91 -2.70 -19.59
C PRO A 181 -11.01 -3.93 -19.66
N ALA A 182 -11.04 -4.62 -20.80
CA ALA A 182 -10.35 -5.89 -20.96
C ALA A 182 -8.83 -5.70 -20.97
N THR A 183 -8.36 -4.57 -21.49
CA THR A 183 -6.94 -4.21 -21.59
C THR A 183 -6.60 -3.01 -20.71
N PHE A 184 -5.34 -2.94 -20.29
CA PHE A 184 -4.80 -1.80 -19.56
C PHE A 184 -4.77 -0.55 -20.45
N GLN A 185 -4.54 -0.71 -21.75
CA GLN A 185 -4.58 0.40 -22.70
C GLN A 185 -5.96 1.07 -22.73
N GLU A 186 -7.05 0.30 -22.85
CA GLU A 186 -8.43 0.82 -22.83
C GLU A 186 -8.74 1.48 -21.49
N ALA A 187 -8.37 0.83 -20.37
CA ALA A 187 -8.52 1.39 -19.04
C ALA A 187 -7.79 2.73 -18.90
N SER A 188 -6.57 2.83 -19.42
CA SER A 188 -5.78 4.06 -19.36
C SER A 188 -6.38 5.20 -20.15
N GLN A 189 -6.94 4.93 -21.33
CA GLN A 189 -7.69 5.94 -22.09
C GLN A 189 -8.91 6.40 -21.30
N ARG A 190 -9.69 5.45 -20.77
CA ARG A 190 -10.91 5.72 -20.01
C ARG A 190 -10.65 6.54 -18.75
N ILE A 191 -9.59 6.22 -18.02
CA ILE A 191 -9.19 6.95 -16.81
C ILE A 191 -8.88 8.42 -17.11
N ARG A 192 -8.20 8.72 -18.23
CA ARG A 192 -7.90 10.11 -18.62
C ARG A 192 -9.17 10.93 -18.83
N GLU A 193 -10.18 10.33 -19.46
CA GLU A 193 -11.50 10.95 -19.65
C GLU A 193 -12.23 11.13 -18.31
N LEU A 194 -12.22 10.09 -17.45
CA LEU A 194 -12.89 10.12 -16.15
C LEU A 194 -12.29 11.17 -15.22
N VAL A 195 -10.96 11.28 -15.14
CA VAL A 195 -10.29 12.29 -14.32
C VAL A 195 -10.63 13.71 -14.79
N ALA A 196 -10.79 13.92 -16.10
CA ALA A 196 -11.16 15.23 -16.65
C ALA A 196 -12.65 15.57 -16.44
N THR A 197 -13.53 14.57 -16.50
CA THR A 197 -14.99 14.77 -16.48
C THR A 197 -15.64 14.56 -15.11
N ARG A 198 -14.95 13.88 -14.19
CA ARG A 198 -15.41 13.55 -12.84
C ARG A 198 -14.38 13.94 -11.76
N GLY A 199 -13.65 15.03 -12.01
CA GLY A 199 -12.61 15.52 -11.11
C GLY A 199 -13.14 15.92 -9.73
N GLU A 200 -14.43 16.25 -9.62
CA GLU A 200 -15.12 16.55 -8.36
C GLU A 200 -15.22 15.35 -7.41
N LEU A 201 -15.10 14.11 -7.91
CA LEU A 201 -15.06 12.90 -7.10
C LEU A 201 -13.64 12.55 -6.64
N LEU A 202 -12.63 13.35 -7.02
CA LEU A 202 -11.26 13.19 -6.54
C LEU A 202 -11.08 13.93 -5.22
N VAL A 203 -11.05 13.17 -4.12
CA VAL A 203 -11.03 13.72 -2.76
C VAL A 203 -9.64 13.63 -2.14
N VAL A 204 -9.34 14.52 -1.20
CA VAL A 204 -8.19 14.36 -0.30
C VAL A 204 -8.73 13.69 0.96
N PRO A 205 -8.45 12.39 1.18
CA PRO A 205 -9.00 11.70 2.34
C PRO A 205 -8.39 12.26 3.63
N GLU A 206 -9.24 12.45 4.63
CA GLU A 206 -8.81 12.77 5.99
C GLU A 206 -8.71 11.49 6.81
N TYR A 207 -7.69 11.38 7.66
CA TYR A 207 -7.61 10.29 8.60
C TYR A 207 -8.69 10.43 9.67
N SER A 208 -9.31 9.31 10.05
CA SER A 208 -10.34 9.32 11.07
C SER A 208 -9.75 9.80 12.40
N GLN A 209 -10.49 10.65 13.10
CA GLN A 209 -10.19 11.06 14.47
C GLN A 209 -11.12 10.37 15.48
N ASP A 210 -12.01 9.50 15.00
CA ASP A 210 -12.96 8.80 15.85
C ASP A 210 -12.31 7.56 16.49
N VAL A 211 -11.87 7.74 17.74
CA VAL A 211 -11.32 6.66 18.57
C VAL A 211 -12.34 5.56 18.90
N ASN A 212 -13.63 5.86 18.80
CA ASN A 212 -14.72 4.93 19.10
C ASN A 212 -15.19 4.17 17.86
N ALA A 213 -14.67 4.51 16.68
CA ALA A 213 -15.02 3.80 15.45
C ALA A 213 -14.65 2.31 15.58
N VAL A 214 -15.67 1.45 15.50
CA VAL A 214 -15.52 0.00 15.51
C VAL A 214 -15.65 -0.52 14.08
N CYS A 215 -14.64 -1.23 13.61
CA CYS A 215 -14.73 -1.93 12.33
C CYS A 215 -15.43 -3.29 12.53
N PRO A 216 -16.59 -3.53 11.90
CA PRO A 216 -17.35 -4.77 12.10
C PRO A 216 -16.67 -6.01 11.48
N LYS A 217 -15.60 -5.80 10.70
CA LYS A 217 -14.82 -6.88 10.08
C LYS A 217 -13.64 -7.31 10.94
N CYS A 218 -13.29 -6.55 11.97
CA CYS A 218 -12.17 -6.89 12.84
C CYS A 218 -12.48 -8.15 13.65
N GLU A 219 -11.53 -9.08 13.64
CA GLU A 219 -11.60 -10.34 14.38
C GLU A 219 -10.21 -10.63 14.95
N GLU A 220 -10.10 -10.75 16.28
CA GLU A 220 -8.85 -11.19 16.91
C GLU A 220 -8.52 -12.62 16.48
N ALA A 221 -7.25 -12.89 16.17
CA ALA A 221 -6.84 -14.18 15.64
C ALA A 221 -5.43 -14.56 16.10
N GLY A 222 -5.27 -15.79 16.60
CA GLY A 222 -3.99 -16.27 17.11
C GLY A 222 -3.46 -15.37 18.23
N PRO A 223 -2.23 -14.83 18.14
CA PRO A 223 -1.68 -13.90 19.12
C PRO A 223 -2.09 -12.43 18.90
N PHE A 224 -2.69 -12.10 17.76
CA PHE A 224 -3.01 -10.71 17.42
C PHE A 224 -4.25 -10.21 18.18
N ARG A 225 -4.12 -9.07 18.86
CA ARG A 225 -5.18 -8.42 19.66
C ARG A 225 -5.37 -6.97 19.24
N LEU A 226 -6.60 -6.49 19.27
CA LEU A 226 -6.89 -5.10 18.89
C LEU A 226 -6.42 -4.14 19.98
N ALA A 227 -5.65 -3.14 19.59
CA ALA A 227 -5.33 -2.01 20.43
C ALA A 227 -6.51 -1.02 20.47
N SER A 228 -6.63 -0.29 21.59
CA SER A 228 -7.67 0.74 21.71
C SER A 228 -7.42 1.89 20.73
N GLY A 229 -8.48 2.47 20.18
CA GLY A 229 -8.37 3.64 19.29
C GLY A 229 -7.70 4.83 19.97
N VAL A 230 -7.92 5.02 21.27
CA VAL A 230 -7.27 6.06 22.09
C VAL A 230 -5.75 5.88 22.09
N THR A 231 -5.26 4.65 22.29
CA THR A 231 -3.83 4.35 22.25
C THR A 231 -3.26 4.67 20.86
N ILE A 232 -3.94 4.24 19.79
CA ILE A 232 -3.48 4.52 18.43
C ILE A 232 -3.43 6.02 18.13
N GLN A 233 -4.47 6.77 18.49
CA GLN A 233 -4.50 8.22 18.31
C GLN A 233 -3.38 8.92 19.08
N SER A 234 -3.06 8.46 20.30
CA SER A 234 -1.97 9.07 21.09
C SER A 234 -0.58 8.91 20.45
N ILE A 235 -0.40 7.89 19.61
CA ILE A 235 0.86 7.60 18.92
C ILE A 235 0.91 8.32 17.56
N LEU A 236 -0.15 8.19 16.76
CA LEU A 236 -0.17 8.65 15.37
C LEU A 236 -0.77 10.06 15.19
N GLY A 237 -1.52 10.55 16.16
CA GLY A 237 -2.36 11.75 16.03
C GLY A 237 -3.65 11.51 15.23
N TYR A 238 -3.96 10.26 14.88
CA TYR A 238 -5.17 9.82 14.17
C TYR A 238 -5.45 8.33 14.42
N CYS A 239 -6.61 7.85 13.98
CA CYS A 239 -7.10 6.47 14.15
C CYS A 239 -7.19 5.68 12.85
#